data_AF-A0A0P9QKX6-F1
#
_entry.id   AF-A0A0P9QKX6-F1
#
_cell.length_a   1.000
_cell.length_b   1.000
_cell.length_c   1.000
_cell.angle_alpha   90.00
_cell.angle_beta   90.00
_cell.angle_gamma   90.00
#
_symmetry.space_group_name_H-M   'P 1'
#
loop_
_entity.id
_entity.type
_entity.pdbx_description
1 polymer ?
#
loop_
_entity_poly.entity_id
_entity_poly.type
_entity_poly.pdbx_seq_one_letter_code
_entity_poly.pdbx_strand_id
1 'polypeptide(L)'
;MDYAINQHNALNGSQYCMQLYSGSYGAELLNRIVEGAVVLVSEFSLTATALSELVNVVVEGMGWMGYASRMDFHVNGRAISRGVPSNAHIAKWAEVLLPFADTANKEALNELIRRISGDESNNQYYSGGRLFWVNDYLAHIGSHYCVWAKAISTRTVGGESGNGENPKGYYMGAGTCFLTHHGKEYEGIQPVWDWQRLPGTTVEQVPNFKWPNTAWGVNMWGSHDFAGGVSDGKRTLLSMELSRKNVTHAYKTVMATDDRVTCMGTGIDTRSVMFPVVTCVNQCIARGPVRYLTIDNQEHTLEQGSLTADNIQAVYHDGFVYTLAYFRSRPTVTIEVKSRSGAWSDININGSPYTVTLPVFSLCIHHQKGENGSYCYSVSPSEDLLDGALLPTATVFEAGMADEHIVYDGEAVMVSCFDAELTRRWAQEAGHGFYPEQPCVYIAEQQDAQVKLTCADPTQTLENLAFVIKADERGTPLVRLVVRLPQGDERGRSVTVNFLID
;
A
#
# COMPACT_ATOMS: atom_id res chain seq x y z
N MET A 1 12.67 -3.57 -15.71
CA MET A 1 12.68 -4.03 -14.32
C MET A 1 12.17 -2.92 -13.43
N ASP A 2 11.57 -3.21 -12.28
CA ASP A 2 10.99 -2.21 -11.37
C ASP A 2 11.98 -1.61 -10.36
N TYR A 3 13.27 -2.00 -10.44
CA TYR A 3 14.38 -1.55 -9.61
C TYR A 3 14.28 -1.91 -8.11
N ALA A 4 13.34 -2.78 -7.73
CA ALA A 4 13.32 -3.37 -6.41
C ALA A 4 14.35 -4.52 -6.28
N ILE A 5 14.90 -4.71 -5.08
CA ILE A 5 15.84 -5.79 -4.79
C ILE A 5 15.16 -6.85 -3.93
N ASN A 6 15.27 -8.10 -4.38
CA ASN A 6 14.62 -9.25 -3.75
C ASN A 6 15.67 -10.20 -3.15
N GLN A 7 15.36 -10.81 -2.02
CA GLN A 7 16.25 -11.77 -1.35
C GLN A 7 15.43 -12.78 -0.55
N HIS A 8 15.94 -14.02 -0.46
CA HIS A 8 15.24 -15.16 0.16
C HIS A 8 13.93 -15.52 -0.54
N ASN A 9 13.94 -15.45 -1.87
CA ASN A 9 12.80 -15.83 -2.68
C ASN A 9 12.46 -17.32 -2.44
N ALA A 10 11.36 -17.57 -1.75
CA ALA A 10 10.92 -18.93 -1.44
C ALA A 10 10.40 -19.63 -2.70
N LEU A 11 10.56 -20.95 -2.77
CA LEU A 11 10.07 -21.74 -3.89
C LEU A 11 8.66 -22.25 -3.60
N ASN A 12 7.70 -21.90 -4.46
CA ASN A 12 6.35 -22.47 -4.51
C ASN A 12 6.24 -23.36 -5.75
N GLY A 13 6.35 -24.68 -5.54
CA GLY A 13 6.42 -25.63 -6.65
C GLY A 13 7.67 -25.41 -7.50
N SER A 14 7.51 -24.91 -8.72
CA SER A 14 8.60 -24.57 -9.64
C SER A 14 8.86 -23.06 -9.78
N GLN A 15 8.10 -22.22 -9.08
CA GLN A 15 8.17 -20.77 -9.19
C GLN A 15 8.79 -20.15 -7.95
N TYR A 16 9.71 -19.20 -8.15
CA TYR A 16 10.20 -18.35 -7.08
C TYR A 16 9.17 -17.27 -6.74
N CYS A 17 8.82 -17.15 -5.47
CA CYS A 17 8.03 -16.06 -4.94
C CYS A 17 8.96 -14.93 -4.49
N MET A 18 8.80 -13.75 -5.06
CA MET A 18 9.66 -12.59 -4.81
C MET A 18 9.44 -12.03 -3.41
N GLN A 19 10.52 -11.86 -2.67
CA GLN A 19 10.50 -11.28 -1.34
C GLN A 19 11.27 -9.96 -1.33
N LEU A 20 10.53 -8.87 -1.18
CA LEU A 20 11.04 -7.50 -1.19
C LEU A 20 12.03 -7.27 -0.03
N TYR A 21 13.25 -6.83 -0.37
CA TYR A 21 14.35 -6.68 0.60
C TYR A 21 15.27 -5.49 0.30
N SER A 22 14.77 -4.50 -0.44
CA SER A 22 15.54 -3.33 -0.82
C SER A 22 16.18 -2.61 0.38
N GLY A 23 15.43 -2.34 1.44
CA GLY A 23 15.89 -1.57 2.60
C GLY A 23 16.89 -2.28 3.51
N SER A 24 17.16 -3.57 3.31
CA SER A 24 18.17 -4.26 4.13
C SER A 24 19.20 -5.04 3.30
N TYR A 25 18.95 -6.24 2.77
CA TYR A 25 19.95 -6.87 1.89
C TYR A 25 20.29 -6.02 0.66
N GLY A 26 19.28 -5.35 0.07
CA GLY A 26 19.52 -4.40 -1.01
C GLY A 26 20.42 -3.24 -0.56
N ALA A 27 20.17 -2.68 0.62
CA ALA A 27 20.98 -1.60 1.16
C ALA A 27 22.42 -2.04 1.47
N GLU A 28 22.62 -3.24 2.01
CA GLU A 28 23.96 -3.82 2.21
C GLU A 28 24.69 -4.00 0.88
N LEU A 29 24.01 -4.52 -0.15
CA LEU A 29 24.57 -4.67 -1.49
C LEU A 29 24.98 -3.32 -2.08
N LEU A 30 24.07 -2.34 -2.09
CA LEU A 30 24.32 -1.01 -2.66
C LEU A 30 25.42 -0.26 -1.92
N ASN A 31 25.47 -0.37 -0.58
CA ASN A 31 26.57 0.19 0.21
C ASN A 31 27.93 -0.29 -0.31
N ARG A 32 28.10 -1.59 -0.56
CA ARG A 32 29.36 -2.15 -1.05
C ARG A 32 29.68 -1.74 -2.48
N ILE A 33 28.68 -1.68 -3.35
CA ILE A 33 28.87 -1.23 -4.74
C ILE A 33 29.31 0.23 -4.77
N VAL A 34 28.65 1.10 -4.00
CA VAL A 34 28.96 2.54 -3.95
C VAL A 34 30.32 2.79 -3.30
N GLU A 35 30.66 2.10 -2.21
CA GLU A 35 32.01 2.15 -1.61
C GLU A 35 33.09 1.72 -2.63
N GLY A 36 32.81 0.65 -3.39
CA GLY A 36 33.66 0.19 -4.47
C GLY A 36 33.85 1.24 -5.57
N ALA A 37 32.77 1.90 -5.99
CA ALA A 37 32.80 2.93 -7.05
C ALA A 37 33.76 4.09 -6.73
N VAL A 38 33.96 4.41 -5.45
CA VAL A 38 34.87 5.48 -5.00
C VAL A 38 36.34 5.06 -5.07
N VAL A 39 36.66 3.77 -4.86
CA VAL A 39 38.05 3.29 -4.77
C VAL A 39 38.57 2.64 -6.05
N LEU A 40 37.67 2.17 -6.92
CA LEU A 40 38.01 1.51 -8.18
C LEU A 40 38.38 2.55 -9.26
N VAL A 41 39.66 2.55 -9.66
CA VAL A 41 40.23 3.54 -10.58
C VAL A 41 40.81 2.89 -11.84
N SER A 42 40.92 3.69 -12.92
CA SER A 42 41.52 3.28 -14.20
C SER A 42 40.89 2.02 -14.78
N GLU A 43 41.67 0.96 -15.02
CA GLU A 43 41.20 -0.29 -15.62
C GLU A 43 40.17 -1.05 -14.76
N PHE A 44 40.08 -0.71 -13.46
CA PHE A 44 39.13 -1.33 -12.53
C PHE A 44 37.86 -0.53 -12.32
N SER A 45 37.76 0.68 -12.88
CA SER A 45 36.59 1.55 -12.69
C SER A 45 35.30 0.90 -13.23
N LEU A 46 34.20 1.16 -12.53
CA LEU A 46 32.88 0.81 -13.05
C LEU A 46 32.62 1.52 -14.37
N THR A 47 31.97 0.82 -15.29
CA THR A 47 31.61 1.41 -16.59
C THR A 47 30.58 2.51 -16.41
N ALA A 48 30.54 3.47 -17.35
CA ALA A 48 29.54 4.54 -17.34
C ALA A 48 28.10 3.97 -17.32
N THR A 49 27.85 2.88 -18.05
CA THR A 49 26.57 2.17 -18.03
C THR A 49 26.25 1.62 -16.65
N ALA A 50 27.19 0.96 -15.97
CA ALA A 50 26.95 0.43 -14.62
C ALA A 50 26.66 1.54 -13.61
N LEU A 51 27.35 2.68 -13.70
CA LEU A 51 27.11 3.85 -12.85
C LEU A 51 25.74 4.49 -13.13
N SER A 52 25.34 4.59 -14.40
CA SER A 52 24.01 5.09 -14.78
C SER A 52 22.89 4.16 -14.30
N GLU A 53 23.07 2.85 -14.37
CA GLU A 53 22.08 1.91 -13.82
C GLU A 53 22.03 1.96 -12.30
N LEU A 54 23.17 2.19 -11.64
CA LEU A 54 23.22 2.39 -10.19
C LEU A 54 22.48 3.67 -9.76
N VAL A 55 22.57 4.75 -10.56
CA VAL A 55 21.74 5.95 -10.38
C VAL A 55 20.26 5.57 -10.45
N ASN A 56 19.84 4.82 -11.48
CA ASN A 56 18.45 4.39 -11.64
C ASN A 56 17.98 3.53 -10.45
N VAL A 57 18.79 2.60 -9.93
CA VAL A 57 18.41 1.78 -8.77
C VAL A 57 18.17 2.65 -7.52
N VAL A 58 18.96 3.70 -7.33
CA VAL A 58 18.78 4.63 -6.21
C VAL A 58 17.56 5.52 -6.42
N VAL A 59 17.39 6.10 -7.61
CA VAL A 59 16.32 7.07 -7.92
C VAL A 59 14.96 6.39 -8.13
N GLU A 60 14.91 5.41 -9.03
CA GLU A 60 13.69 4.69 -9.43
C GLU A 60 13.34 3.55 -8.48
N GLY A 61 14.25 3.16 -7.58
CA GLY A 61 14.04 2.12 -6.57
C GLY A 61 13.96 2.70 -5.16
N MET A 62 15.13 2.81 -4.52
CA MET A 62 15.25 3.12 -3.09
C MET A 62 14.62 4.45 -2.69
N GLY A 63 14.66 5.47 -3.56
CA GLY A 63 14.15 6.81 -3.26
C GLY A 63 12.64 6.88 -2.96
N TRP A 64 11.87 5.92 -3.48
CA TRP A 64 10.44 5.76 -3.22
C TRP A 64 10.13 5.02 -1.91
N MET A 65 11.11 4.31 -1.35
CA MET A 65 10.95 3.42 -0.19
C MET A 65 11.25 4.11 1.15
N GLY A 66 11.52 5.42 1.13
CA GLY A 66 11.76 6.22 2.31
C GLY A 66 11.08 7.60 2.24
N TYR A 67 10.74 8.12 3.41
CA TYR A 67 10.08 9.41 3.64
C TYR A 67 10.35 9.86 5.08
N ALA A 68 10.50 11.16 5.29
CA ALA A 68 10.76 11.82 6.57
C ALA A 68 11.85 11.11 7.39
N SER A 69 13.02 10.92 6.78
CA SER A 69 14.21 10.25 7.38
C SER A 69 14.05 8.77 7.74
N ARG A 70 12.96 8.12 7.34
CA ARG A 70 12.66 6.71 7.63
C ARG A 70 12.44 5.90 6.37
N MET A 71 12.63 4.60 6.47
CA MET A 71 12.26 3.64 5.44
C MET A 71 11.02 2.84 5.84
N ASP A 72 10.28 2.42 4.83
CA ASP A 72 9.15 1.52 4.96
C ASP A 72 9.54 0.15 5.54
N PHE A 73 8.68 -0.46 6.34
CA PHE A 73 8.91 -1.80 6.88
C PHE A 73 8.87 -2.90 5.83
N HIS A 74 8.07 -2.77 4.77
CA HIS A 74 7.92 -3.84 3.78
C HIS A 74 9.24 -4.19 3.08
N VAL A 75 10.14 -3.21 2.96
CA VAL A 75 11.42 -3.38 2.24
C VAL A 75 12.53 -3.96 3.12
N ASN A 76 12.25 -4.27 4.38
CA ASN A 76 13.26 -4.63 5.38
C ASN A 76 13.22 -6.12 5.81
N GLY A 77 12.27 -6.90 5.29
CA GLY A 77 12.10 -8.30 5.68
C GLY A 77 12.03 -8.48 7.21
N ARG A 78 12.77 -9.45 7.75
CA ARG A 78 12.79 -9.67 9.22
C ARG A 78 13.45 -8.55 10.03
N ALA A 79 14.13 -7.60 9.38
CA ALA A 79 14.78 -6.47 10.08
C ALA A 79 13.77 -5.49 10.69
N ILE A 80 12.47 -5.59 10.37
CA ILE A 80 11.39 -4.90 11.12
C ILE A 80 11.49 -5.13 12.64
N SER A 81 12.01 -6.28 13.06
CA SER A 81 12.24 -6.61 14.46
C SER A 81 13.47 -5.93 15.11
N ARG A 82 14.16 -5.05 14.37
CA ARG A 82 15.36 -4.31 14.83
C ARG A 82 15.10 -2.80 15.00
N GLY A 83 13.89 -2.33 14.72
CA GLY A 83 13.54 -0.91 14.70
C GLY A 83 13.19 -0.39 13.32
N VAL A 84 12.87 0.91 13.24
CA VAL A 84 12.60 1.59 11.96
C VAL A 84 13.93 2.03 11.35
N PRO A 85 14.29 1.54 10.16
CA PRO A 85 15.56 1.94 9.55
C PRO A 85 15.54 3.40 9.10
N SER A 86 16.70 4.06 9.24
CA SER A 86 16.93 5.36 8.63
C SER A 86 17.23 5.20 7.14
N ASN A 87 16.78 6.14 6.32
CA ASN A 87 17.11 6.25 4.91
C ASN A 87 18.46 6.97 4.64
N ALA A 88 19.28 7.21 5.67
CA ALA A 88 20.50 8.03 5.56
C ALA A 88 21.53 7.54 4.53
N HIS A 89 21.59 6.23 4.30
CA HIS A 89 22.48 5.66 3.29
C HIS A 89 22.10 6.09 1.87
N ILE A 90 20.81 6.35 1.59
CA ILE A 90 20.32 6.78 0.27
C ILE A 90 20.95 8.12 -0.12
N ALA A 91 20.99 9.08 0.80
CA ALA A 91 21.63 10.38 0.56
C ALA A 91 23.13 10.23 0.32
N LYS A 92 23.82 9.40 1.10
CA LYS A 92 25.26 9.13 0.89
C LYS A 92 25.52 8.52 -0.50
N TRP A 93 24.66 7.62 -0.96
CA TRP A 93 24.77 7.09 -2.32
C TRP A 93 24.50 8.17 -3.36
N ALA A 94 23.46 8.99 -3.15
CA ALA A 94 23.13 10.08 -4.05
C ALA A 94 24.29 11.07 -4.22
N GLU A 95 24.98 11.45 -3.13
CA GLU A 95 26.18 12.31 -3.18
C GLU A 95 27.29 11.72 -4.05
N VAL A 96 27.56 10.42 -3.91
CA VAL A 96 28.58 9.73 -4.70
C VAL A 96 28.18 9.61 -6.17
N LEU A 97 26.88 9.45 -6.45
CA LEU A 97 26.37 9.18 -7.79
C LEU A 97 26.05 10.44 -8.61
N LEU A 98 25.92 11.61 -7.97
CA LEU A 98 25.65 12.90 -8.61
C LEU A 98 26.53 13.20 -9.85
N PRO A 99 27.86 12.93 -9.85
CA PRO A 99 28.70 13.20 -11.02
C PRO A 99 28.36 12.35 -12.26
N PHE A 100 27.70 11.20 -12.07
CA PHE A 100 27.38 10.24 -13.12
C PHE A 100 25.94 10.34 -13.62
N ALA A 101 25.11 11.16 -12.95
CA ALA A 101 23.72 11.37 -13.32
C ALA A 101 23.54 12.38 -14.47
N ASP A 102 22.54 12.14 -15.30
CA ASP A 102 22.00 13.14 -16.22
C ASP A 102 21.28 14.27 -15.45
N THR A 103 20.75 15.26 -16.18
CA THR A 103 20.09 16.43 -15.57
C THR A 103 18.88 16.05 -14.72
N ALA A 104 17.99 15.18 -15.22
CA ALA A 104 16.78 14.80 -14.51
C ALA A 104 17.12 14.00 -13.23
N ASN A 105 18.06 13.07 -13.36
CA ASN A 105 18.53 12.29 -12.22
C ASN A 105 19.28 13.15 -11.18
N LYS A 106 19.99 14.20 -11.60
CA LYS A 106 20.62 15.14 -10.65
C LYS A 106 19.61 15.86 -9.77
N GLU A 107 18.46 16.25 -10.32
CA GLU A 107 17.38 16.85 -9.54
C GLU A 107 16.86 15.87 -8.49
N ALA A 108 16.57 14.63 -8.91
CA ALA A 108 16.13 13.56 -8.02
C ALA A 108 17.16 13.24 -6.91
N LEU A 109 18.45 13.14 -7.25
CA LEU A 109 19.51 12.87 -6.28
C LEU A 109 19.68 14.02 -5.28
N ASN A 110 19.61 15.27 -5.71
CA ASN A 110 19.65 16.42 -4.79
C ASN A 110 18.44 16.45 -3.86
N GLU A 111 17.26 16.08 -4.37
CA GLU A 111 16.06 15.93 -3.55
C GLU A 111 16.26 14.83 -2.48
N LEU A 112 16.81 13.66 -2.84
CA LEU A 112 17.14 12.61 -1.87
C LEU A 112 18.14 13.05 -0.79
N ILE A 113 19.15 13.83 -1.17
CA ILE A 113 20.13 14.38 -0.21
C ILE A 113 19.45 15.30 0.79
N ARG A 114 18.53 16.17 0.35
CA ARG A 114 17.77 17.08 1.22
C ARG A 114 16.87 16.32 2.21
N ARG A 115 16.15 15.31 1.72
CA ARG A 115 15.14 14.53 2.47
C ARG A 115 15.71 13.75 3.66
N ILE A 116 17.02 13.51 3.74
CA ILE A 116 17.66 12.84 4.90
C ILE A 116 17.40 13.55 6.23
N SER A 117 17.29 14.88 6.19
CA SER A 117 17.03 15.72 7.38
C SER A 117 15.58 15.67 7.86
N GLY A 118 14.69 15.00 7.11
CA GLY A 118 13.26 14.96 7.36
C GLY A 118 12.52 16.12 6.71
N ASP A 119 13.22 16.95 5.94
CA ASP A 119 12.61 18.00 5.14
C ASP A 119 11.87 17.37 3.94
N GLU A 120 10.56 17.41 3.97
CA GLU A 120 9.65 16.96 2.90
C GLU A 120 8.88 18.14 2.29
N SER A 121 9.37 19.38 2.48
CA SER A 121 8.68 20.60 2.04
C SER A 121 8.65 20.82 0.53
N ASN A 122 9.50 20.12 -0.23
CA ASN A 122 9.59 20.27 -1.69
C ASN A 122 10.01 18.96 -2.37
N ASN A 123 9.03 18.11 -2.67
CA ASN A 123 9.24 16.80 -3.27
C ASN A 123 8.88 16.77 -4.76
N GLN A 124 9.50 17.61 -5.59
CA GLN A 124 9.08 17.77 -6.99
C GLN A 124 9.25 16.48 -7.80
N TYR A 125 10.34 15.74 -7.59
CA TYR A 125 10.58 14.50 -8.31
C TYR A 125 9.76 13.34 -7.74
N TYR A 126 9.67 13.23 -6.41
CA TYR A 126 8.99 12.11 -5.75
C TYR A 126 7.49 12.33 -5.51
N SER A 127 6.93 13.51 -5.82
CA SER A 127 5.48 13.76 -5.69
C SER A 127 4.68 12.82 -6.61
N GLY A 128 3.63 12.23 -6.03
CA GLY A 128 2.79 11.23 -6.68
C GLY A 128 3.17 9.82 -6.27
N GLY A 129 3.06 8.83 -7.16
CA GLY A 129 3.32 7.46 -6.73
C GLY A 129 3.81 6.48 -7.77
N ARG A 130 4.39 5.40 -7.26
CA ARG A 130 5.06 4.35 -8.01
C ARG A 130 4.56 2.97 -7.59
N LEU A 131 4.38 2.12 -8.60
CA LEU A 131 4.12 0.70 -8.41
C LEU A 131 5.37 -0.12 -8.74
N PHE A 132 5.67 -1.06 -7.85
CA PHE A 132 6.71 -2.08 -8.01
C PHE A 132 6.02 -3.40 -8.34
N TRP A 133 5.78 -3.61 -9.63
CA TRP A 133 4.94 -4.70 -10.14
C TRP A 133 5.54 -6.08 -9.91
N VAL A 134 6.86 -6.21 -9.74
CA VAL A 134 7.49 -7.51 -9.41
C VAL A 134 7.19 -7.89 -7.95
N ASN A 135 6.89 -6.90 -7.11
CA ASN A 135 6.77 -7.04 -5.66
C ASN A 135 5.38 -6.70 -5.12
N ASP A 136 4.36 -6.48 -5.94
CA ASP A 136 3.00 -6.11 -5.49
C ASP A 136 3.03 -5.00 -4.41
N TYR A 137 3.85 -3.97 -4.64
CA TYR A 137 4.19 -2.93 -3.66
C TYR A 137 3.93 -1.54 -4.24
N LEU A 138 3.35 -0.66 -3.41
CA LEU A 138 3.02 0.72 -3.76
C LEU A 138 3.72 1.66 -2.81
N ALA A 139 4.31 2.71 -3.37
CA ALA A 139 4.77 3.89 -2.66
C ALA A 139 4.10 5.12 -3.26
N HIS A 140 3.53 5.98 -2.41
CA HIS A 140 2.97 7.26 -2.85
C HIS A 140 3.35 8.36 -1.86
N ILE A 141 3.86 9.48 -2.37
CA ILE A 141 4.26 10.66 -1.63
C ILE A 141 3.34 11.79 -2.09
N GLY A 142 2.35 12.12 -1.25
CA GLY A 142 1.48 13.26 -1.45
C GLY A 142 2.09 14.55 -0.88
N SER A 143 1.32 15.63 -0.93
CA SER A 143 1.69 16.96 -0.44
C SER A 143 2.22 16.98 0.99
N HIS A 144 1.56 16.23 1.89
CA HIS A 144 1.86 16.24 3.34
C HIS A 144 1.83 14.83 3.95
N TYR A 145 2.03 13.78 3.16
CA TYR A 145 2.08 12.43 3.68
C TYR A 145 2.80 11.49 2.71
N CYS A 146 3.16 10.32 3.21
CA CYS A 146 3.52 9.17 2.39
C CYS A 146 2.74 7.94 2.84
N VAL A 147 2.35 7.12 1.87
CA VAL A 147 1.77 5.80 2.10
C VAL A 147 2.59 4.73 1.40
N TRP A 148 2.85 3.65 2.13
CA TRP A 148 3.38 2.42 1.59
C TRP A 148 2.41 1.29 1.82
N ALA A 149 2.04 0.59 0.75
CA ALA A 149 1.10 -0.52 0.81
C ALA A 149 1.72 -1.76 0.19
N LYS A 150 1.44 -2.91 0.83
CA LYS A 150 1.90 -4.21 0.37
C LYS A 150 0.72 -5.13 0.14
N ALA A 151 0.59 -5.55 -1.10
CA ALA A 151 -0.23 -6.67 -1.51
C ALA A 151 0.66 -7.91 -1.64
N ILE A 152 0.03 -9.08 -1.75
CA ILE A 152 0.74 -10.32 -2.07
C ILE A 152 -0.08 -11.16 -3.04
N SER A 153 0.62 -11.82 -3.95
CA SER A 153 0.07 -12.80 -4.88
C SER A 153 0.75 -14.16 -4.67
N THR A 154 0.35 -15.16 -5.47
CA THR A 154 1.11 -16.41 -5.67
C THR A 154 2.58 -16.17 -6.05
N ARG A 155 2.92 -14.96 -6.53
CA ARG A 155 4.25 -14.56 -7.01
C ARG A 155 5.09 -13.84 -5.95
N THR A 156 4.53 -13.41 -4.82
CA THR A 156 5.25 -12.55 -3.87
C THR A 156 5.03 -12.95 -2.41
N VAL A 157 6.02 -12.67 -1.56
CA VAL A 157 6.04 -13.02 -0.14
C VAL A 157 5.69 -11.81 0.73
N GLY A 158 4.89 -12.02 1.78
CA GLY A 158 4.44 -10.96 2.69
C GLY A 158 5.41 -10.63 3.83
N GLY A 159 6.19 -11.59 4.29
CA GLY A 159 7.16 -11.41 5.37
C GLY A 159 7.85 -12.71 5.73
N GLU A 160 8.99 -12.60 6.41
CA GLU A 160 9.78 -13.75 6.87
C GLU A 160 10.14 -13.63 8.34
N SER A 161 10.44 -14.77 8.95
CA SER A 161 11.25 -14.88 10.16
C SER A 161 12.53 -15.63 9.85
N GLY A 162 13.55 -15.49 10.69
CA GLY A 162 14.82 -16.20 10.50
C GLY A 162 15.78 -15.86 11.61
N ASN A 163 16.62 -16.81 12.03
CA ASN A 163 17.62 -16.61 13.08
C ASN A 163 17.07 -16.01 14.39
N GLY A 164 15.82 -16.33 14.75
CA GLY A 164 15.15 -15.79 15.93
C GLY A 164 14.63 -14.35 15.78
N GLU A 165 14.56 -13.83 14.55
CA GLU A 165 14.07 -12.50 14.22
C GLU A 165 12.67 -12.55 13.60
N ASN A 166 11.83 -11.56 13.92
CA ASN A 166 10.47 -11.36 13.41
C ASN A 166 9.51 -12.58 13.56
N PRO A 167 9.44 -13.27 14.71
CA PRO A 167 8.57 -14.42 14.89
C PRO A 167 7.07 -14.08 14.84
N LYS A 168 6.70 -12.79 14.92
CA LYS A 168 5.31 -12.32 14.89
C LYS A 168 4.89 -11.72 13.54
N GLY A 169 5.76 -11.69 12.54
CA GLY A 169 5.53 -11.06 11.23
C GLY A 169 4.54 -11.76 10.29
N TYR A 170 3.68 -12.66 10.79
CA TYR A 170 2.79 -13.48 9.97
C TYR A 170 1.77 -12.67 9.16
N TYR A 171 1.28 -11.56 9.69
CA TYR A 171 0.27 -10.73 9.03
C TYR A 171 0.83 -9.58 8.19
N MET A 172 2.16 -9.49 8.00
CA MET A 172 2.79 -8.47 7.14
C MET A 172 2.32 -8.55 5.68
N GLY A 173 1.88 -9.72 5.20
CA GLY A 173 1.32 -9.87 3.86
C GLY A 173 -0.20 -9.68 3.78
N ALA A 174 -0.87 -9.32 4.87
CA ALA A 174 -2.34 -9.27 4.92
C ALA A 174 -2.93 -7.93 4.45
N GLY A 175 -2.26 -7.26 3.50
CA GLY A 175 -2.67 -5.94 2.99
C GLY A 175 -2.24 -4.81 3.92
N THR A 176 -1.02 -4.88 4.45
CA THR A 176 -0.50 -3.82 5.31
C THR A 176 -0.36 -2.51 4.54
N CYS A 177 -0.68 -1.41 5.22
CA CYS A 177 -0.70 -0.05 4.69
C CYS A 177 -0.17 0.90 5.77
N PHE A 178 1.06 1.39 5.62
CA PHE A 178 1.70 2.28 6.57
C PHE A 178 1.60 3.73 6.07
N LEU A 179 1.14 4.63 6.94
CA LEU A 179 1.00 6.05 6.65
C LEU A 179 1.90 6.88 7.55
N THR A 180 2.57 7.87 6.97
CA THR A 180 3.48 8.77 7.69
C THR A 180 3.32 10.20 7.19
N HIS A 181 3.32 11.15 8.11
CA HIS A 181 3.41 12.60 7.89
C HIS A 181 4.80 13.12 8.30
N HIS A 182 5.40 12.60 9.38
CA HIS A 182 6.66 13.12 9.94
C HIS A 182 7.71 12.04 10.29
N GLY A 183 7.43 10.77 10.03
CA GLY A 183 8.37 9.66 10.18
C GLY A 183 8.47 9.12 11.62
N LYS A 184 7.68 9.61 12.57
CA LYS A 184 7.72 9.16 13.98
C LYS A 184 6.50 8.36 14.40
N GLU A 185 5.57 8.11 13.49
CA GLU A 185 4.30 7.39 13.72
C GLU A 185 4.57 5.96 14.19
N TYR A 186 5.62 5.31 13.68
CA TYR A 186 5.95 3.92 13.99
C TYR A 186 7.33 3.75 14.65
N GLU A 187 7.95 4.84 15.13
CA GLU A 187 9.30 4.81 15.69
C GLU A 187 9.36 3.99 16.98
N GLY A 188 9.94 2.78 16.89
CA GLY A 188 10.16 1.89 18.03
C GLY A 188 8.91 1.20 18.57
N ILE A 189 7.79 1.22 17.83
CA ILE A 189 6.50 0.65 18.26
C ILE A 189 6.47 -0.89 18.25
N GLN A 190 7.31 -1.53 17.44
CA GLN A 190 7.30 -2.97 17.14
C GLN A 190 7.22 -3.89 18.37
N PRO A 191 7.97 -3.69 19.47
CA PRO A 191 7.86 -4.53 20.66
C PRO A 191 6.50 -4.42 21.36
N VAL A 192 5.78 -3.30 21.23
CA VAL A 192 4.49 -3.07 21.89
C VAL A 192 3.27 -3.21 20.96
N TRP A 193 3.51 -3.47 19.68
CA TRP A 193 2.45 -3.64 18.68
C TRP A 193 1.55 -4.83 19.01
N ASP A 194 0.25 -4.67 18.77
CA ASP A 194 -0.61 -5.81 18.51
C ASP A 194 -0.41 -6.25 17.06
N TRP A 195 0.35 -7.32 16.87
CA TRP A 195 0.70 -7.87 15.57
C TRP A 195 -0.49 -8.48 14.81
N GLN A 196 -1.66 -8.64 15.43
CA GLN A 196 -2.92 -9.00 14.74
C GLN A 196 -3.68 -7.75 14.25
N ARG A 197 -3.18 -6.54 14.52
CA ARG A 197 -3.77 -5.25 14.11
C ARG A 197 -2.73 -4.38 13.42
N LEU A 198 -1.90 -4.95 12.56
CA LEU A 198 -1.00 -4.14 11.76
C LEU A 198 -1.82 -3.19 10.86
N PRO A 199 -1.40 -1.92 10.68
CA PRO A 199 -2.07 -0.95 9.82
C PRO A 199 -2.47 -1.53 8.46
N GLY A 200 -3.72 -1.35 8.04
CA GLY A 200 -4.30 -1.84 6.77
C GLY A 200 -4.85 -3.27 6.79
N THR A 201 -4.44 -4.12 7.75
CA THR A 201 -4.77 -5.56 7.70
C THR A 201 -6.22 -5.87 8.04
N THR A 202 -6.77 -6.94 7.46
CA THR A 202 -8.08 -7.52 7.83
C THR A 202 -7.87 -8.91 8.44
N VAL A 203 -8.01 -9.04 9.75
CA VAL A 203 -7.52 -10.19 10.52
C VAL A 203 -8.49 -10.59 11.63
N GLU A 204 -8.72 -11.90 11.77
CA GLU A 204 -9.38 -12.49 12.93
C GLU A 204 -8.53 -12.31 14.21
N GLN A 205 -9.13 -11.75 15.25
CA GLN A 205 -8.48 -11.42 16.52
C GLN A 205 -8.49 -12.62 17.47
N VAL A 206 -7.50 -13.50 17.34
CA VAL A 206 -7.42 -14.75 18.13
C VAL A 206 -6.67 -14.50 19.45
N PRO A 207 -7.27 -14.78 20.62
CA PRO A 207 -6.58 -14.72 21.90
C PRO A 207 -5.43 -15.73 21.97
N ASN A 208 -4.29 -15.33 22.55
CA ASN A 208 -3.09 -16.18 22.68
C ASN A 208 -2.66 -16.82 21.34
N PHE A 209 -2.74 -16.04 20.25
CA PHE A 209 -2.40 -16.51 18.90
C PHE A 209 -1.01 -17.16 18.87
N LYS A 210 -0.98 -18.41 18.44
CA LYS A 210 0.27 -19.12 18.17
C LYS A 210 0.76 -18.72 16.79
N TRP A 211 1.83 -17.94 16.75
CA TRP A 211 2.44 -17.45 15.52
C TRP A 211 2.95 -18.62 14.67
N PRO A 212 2.45 -18.77 13.42
CA PRO A 212 3.00 -19.74 12.49
C PRO A 212 4.48 -19.48 12.22
N ASN A 213 5.25 -20.55 11.98
CA ASN A 213 6.64 -20.42 11.56
C ASN A 213 6.69 -19.87 10.12
N THR A 214 7.38 -18.75 9.93
CA THR A 214 7.52 -18.04 8.65
C THR A 214 8.97 -18.05 8.16
N ALA A 215 9.73 -19.08 8.56
CA ALA A 215 11.15 -19.19 8.29
C ALA A 215 11.48 -18.94 6.81
N TRP A 216 12.27 -17.90 6.55
CA TRP A 216 12.73 -17.51 5.22
C TRP A 216 11.61 -17.33 4.19
N GLY A 217 10.43 -16.90 4.64
CA GLY A 217 9.29 -16.59 3.75
C GLY A 217 8.55 -17.81 3.21
N VAL A 218 8.91 -19.03 3.64
CA VAL A 218 8.25 -20.26 3.17
C VAL A 218 6.77 -20.27 3.58
N ASN A 219 5.89 -20.56 2.63
CA ASN A 219 4.42 -20.51 2.74
C ASN A 219 3.83 -19.13 3.09
N MET A 220 4.62 -18.06 2.93
CA MET A 220 4.19 -16.68 3.20
C MET A 220 3.82 -15.90 1.93
N TRP A 221 3.66 -16.60 0.80
CA TRP A 221 3.09 -16.03 -0.41
C TRP A 221 1.56 -15.85 -0.34
N GLY A 222 1.00 -15.09 -1.27
CA GLY A 222 -0.43 -14.90 -1.44
C GLY A 222 -1.12 -16.13 -2.00
N SER A 223 -2.42 -16.26 -1.74
CA SER A 223 -3.22 -17.41 -2.20
C SER A 223 -3.79 -17.22 -3.61
N HIS A 224 -3.71 -16.00 -4.15
CA HIS A 224 -4.40 -15.59 -5.37
C HIS A 224 -3.46 -14.90 -6.34
N ASP A 225 -3.78 -14.99 -7.63
CA ASP A 225 -3.00 -14.33 -8.68
C ASP A 225 -3.34 -12.84 -8.78
N PHE A 226 -4.58 -12.45 -8.47
CA PHE A 226 -5.02 -11.05 -8.52
C PHE A 226 -4.40 -10.27 -7.35
N ALA A 227 -3.20 -9.73 -7.58
CA ALA A 227 -2.61 -8.70 -6.73
C ALA A 227 -1.69 -7.83 -7.58
N GLY A 228 -1.81 -6.51 -7.47
CA GLY A 228 -1.10 -5.59 -8.35
C GLY A 228 -1.78 -4.23 -8.39
N GLY A 229 -1.25 -3.33 -9.20
CA GLY A 229 -1.68 -1.94 -9.17
C GLY A 229 -1.39 -1.19 -10.46
N VAL A 230 -1.80 0.07 -10.47
CA VAL A 230 -1.55 1.00 -11.58
C VAL A 230 -1.16 2.36 -11.01
N SER A 231 -0.25 3.04 -11.72
CA SER A 231 0.15 4.42 -11.49
C SER A 231 0.14 5.19 -12.80
N ASP A 232 -0.43 6.40 -12.80
CA ASP A 232 -0.26 7.39 -13.87
C ASP A 232 0.79 8.46 -13.53
N GLY A 233 1.50 8.29 -12.41
CA GLY A 233 2.45 9.23 -11.82
C GLY A 233 1.82 10.11 -10.73
N LYS A 234 0.58 10.59 -10.91
CA LYS A 234 -0.14 11.47 -9.96
C LYS A 234 -1.05 10.69 -9.00
N ARG A 235 -1.60 9.58 -9.48
CA ARG A 235 -2.59 8.73 -8.82
C ARG A 235 -2.08 7.31 -8.85
N THR A 236 -2.31 6.60 -7.76
CA THR A 236 -1.91 5.19 -7.66
C THR A 236 -2.98 4.37 -6.98
N LEU A 237 -3.13 3.14 -7.44
CA LEU A 237 -3.92 2.14 -6.71
C LEU A 237 -3.16 0.81 -6.66
N LEU A 238 -3.34 0.10 -5.55
CA LEU A 238 -2.87 -1.27 -5.34
C LEU A 238 -4.03 -2.10 -4.81
N SER A 239 -4.23 -3.27 -5.40
CA SER A 239 -5.37 -4.15 -5.13
C SER A 239 -4.94 -5.59 -4.95
N MET A 240 -5.71 -6.36 -4.18
CA MET A 240 -5.51 -7.79 -4.03
C MET A 240 -6.79 -8.54 -3.65
N GLU A 241 -6.83 -9.82 -4.01
CA GLU A 241 -7.66 -10.82 -3.37
C GLU A 241 -6.89 -11.50 -2.22
N LEU A 242 -7.52 -11.58 -1.05
CA LEU A 242 -6.90 -12.07 0.18
C LEU A 242 -7.62 -13.30 0.71
N SER A 243 -6.86 -14.38 0.88
CA SER A 243 -7.20 -15.47 1.79
C SER A 243 -6.05 -15.66 2.77
N ARG A 244 -6.34 -15.53 4.06
CA ARG A 244 -5.36 -15.74 5.13
C ARG A 244 -6.03 -16.34 6.36
N LYS A 245 -5.70 -17.60 6.65
CA LYS A 245 -6.26 -18.37 7.76
C LYS A 245 -7.80 -18.45 7.65
N ASN A 246 -8.53 -17.96 8.64
CA ASN A 246 -9.99 -18.09 8.70
C ASN A 246 -10.73 -16.95 7.99
N VAL A 247 -10.02 -15.88 7.59
CA VAL A 247 -10.53 -14.92 6.59
C VAL A 247 -10.28 -15.56 5.23
N THR A 248 -11.29 -16.24 4.72
CA THR A 248 -11.16 -17.12 3.55
C THR A 248 -11.25 -16.37 2.23
N HIS A 249 -11.76 -15.15 2.22
CA HIS A 249 -11.84 -14.29 1.06
C HIS A 249 -12.00 -12.83 1.50
N ALA A 250 -11.40 -11.91 0.76
CA ALA A 250 -11.63 -10.46 0.84
C ALA A 250 -10.97 -9.80 -0.37
N TYR A 251 -11.66 -8.85 -1.00
CA TYR A 251 -11.04 -7.91 -1.93
C TYR A 251 -10.58 -6.69 -1.15
N LYS A 252 -9.37 -6.22 -1.40
CA LYS A 252 -8.80 -5.05 -0.71
C LYS A 252 -8.10 -4.15 -1.72
N THR A 253 -8.42 -2.86 -1.69
CA THR A 253 -7.76 -1.84 -2.52
C THR A 253 -7.33 -0.66 -1.67
N VAL A 254 -6.14 -0.14 -1.96
CA VAL A 254 -5.63 1.16 -1.49
C VAL A 254 -5.47 2.05 -2.71
N MET A 255 -6.04 3.25 -2.68
CA MET A 255 -5.92 4.28 -3.72
C MET A 255 -5.34 5.54 -3.08
N ALA A 256 -4.38 6.20 -3.73
CA ALA A 256 -3.71 7.37 -3.21
C ALA A 256 -3.63 8.49 -4.27
N THR A 257 -3.92 9.70 -3.83
CA THR A 257 -3.83 10.98 -4.54
C THR A 257 -3.00 11.96 -3.71
N ASP A 258 -2.72 13.15 -4.25
CA ASP A 258 -1.89 14.15 -3.57
C ASP A 258 -2.35 14.52 -2.14
N ASP A 259 -3.64 14.42 -1.86
CA ASP A 259 -4.28 14.89 -0.63
C ASP A 259 -4.90 13.79 0.25
N ARG A 260 -4.93 12.53 -0.22
CA ARG A 260 -5.57 11.45 0.55
C ARG A 260 -5.15 10.05 0.15
N VAL A 261 -5.44 9.11 1.06
CA VAL A 261 -5.51 7.68 0.79
C VAL A 261 -6.92 7.19 1.03
N THR A 262 -7.53 6.50 0.07
CA THR A 262 -8.80 5.79 0.21
C THR A 262 -8.58 4.29 0.22
N CYS A 263 -9.09 3.61 1.24
CA CYS A 263 -8.97 2.17 1.41
C CYS A 263 -10.36 1.53 1.40
N MET A 264 -10.53 0.52 0.55
CA MET A 264 -11.80 -0.20 0.38
C MET A 264 -11.57 -1.69 0.58
N GLY A 265 -12.57 -2.36 1.12
CA GLY A 265 -12.62 -3.81 1.08
C GLY A 265 -14.04 -4.34 1.04
N THR A 266 -14.23 -5.43 0.31
CA THR A 266 -15.50 -6.11 0.09
C THR A 266 -15.27 -7.62 0.08
N GLY A 267 -16.34 -8.41 0.04
CA GLY A 267 -16.20 -9.86 -0.03
C GLY A 267 -15.61 -10.48 1.23
N ILE A 268 -15.57 -9.79 2.37
CA ILE A 268 -14.86 -10.25 3.57
C ILE A 268 -15.63 -11.43 4.17
N ASP A 269 -15.16 -12.64 3.86
CA ASP A 269 -15.81 -13.88 4.27
C ASP A 269 -15.41 -14.24 5.70
N THR A 270 -16.37 -14.04 6.61
CA THR A 270 -16.20 -14.31 8.04
C THR A 270 -16.94 -15.59 8.48
N ARG A 271 -17.38 -16.45 7.56
CA ARG A 271 -18.16 -17.65 7.92
C ARG A 271 -17.34 -18.68 8.70
N SER A 272 -16.05 -18.75 8.44
CA SER A 272 -15.13 -19.73 9.04
C SER A 272 -14.45 -19.23 10.33
N VAL A 273 -14.75 -18.01 10.78
CA VAL A 273 -14.07 -17.39 11.92
C VAL A 273 -14.68 -17.82 13.25
N MET A 274 -13.82 -17.90 14.26
CA MET A 274 -14.14 -18.23 15.63
C MET A 274 -14.16 -16.98 16.53
N PHE A 275 -13.40 -15.95 16.16
CA PHE A 275 -13.28 -14.69 16.90
C PHE A 275 -13.62 -13.48 16.00
N PRO A 276 -13.83 -12.28 16.58
CA PRO A 276 -14.11 -11.08 15.79
C PRO A 276 -13.02 -10.81 14.74
N VAL A 277 -13.44 -10.42 13.54
CA VAL A 277 -12.54 -9.95 12.49
C VAL A 277 -12.50 -8.43 12.56
N VAL A 278 -11.31 -7.85 12.43
CA VAL A 278 -11.15 -6.39 12.33
C VAL A 278 -10.35 -6.02 11.10
N THR A 279 -10.73 -4.92 10.45
CA THR A 279 -9.81 -4.17 9.61
C THR A 279 -9.15 -3.10 10.48
N CYS A 280 -7.83 -3.17 10.64
CA CYS A 280 -7.09 -2.13 11.34
C CYS A 280 -6.84 -0.97 10.38
N VAL A 281 -7.42 0.20 10.65
CA VAL A 281 -7.21 1.42 9.88
C VAL A 281 -5.79 1.94 10.13
N ASN A 282 -5.40 2.06 11.39
CA ASN A 282 -4.03 2.39 11.79
C ASN A 282 -3.73 1.90 13.22
N GLN A 283 -2.44 1.67 13.50
CA GLN A 283 -1.91 1.40 14.84
C GLN A 283 -0.51 2.03 14.95
N CYS A 284 -0.43 3.22 15.54
CA CYS A 284 0.77 4.06 15.62
C CYS A 284 0.99 4.60 17.04
N ILE A 285 2.10 5.31 17.26
CA ILE A 285 2.38 5.98 18.54
C ILE A 285 1.34 7.07 18.77
N ALA A 286 0.67 7.04 19.91
CA ALA A 286 -0.27 8.10 20.26
C ALA A 286 0.49 9.38 20.63
N ARG A 287 0.33 10.43 19.81
CA ARG A 287 0.78 11.80 20.07
C ARG A 287 -0.41 12.74 20.06
N GLY A 288 -0.54 13.54 21.12
CA GLY A 288 -1.65 14.48 21.27
C GLY A 288 -3.02 13.82 21.54
N PRO A 289 -4.06 14.64 21.72
CA PRO A 289 -5.41 14.16 21.93
C PRO A 289 -5.98 13.50 20.67
N VAL A 290 -6.77 12.44 20.85
CA VAL A 290 -7.58 11.88 19.78
C VAL A 290 -8.95 12.53 19.82
N ARG A 291 -9.39 13.10 18.70
CA ARG A 291 -10.73 13.69 18.58
C ARG A 291 -11.56 12.83 17.63
N TYR A 292 -12.86 12.76 17.82
CA TYR A 292 -13.74 12.05 16.89
C TYR A 292 -15.04 12.81 16.71
N LEU A 293 -15.57 12.74 15.49
CA LEU A 293 -16.84 13.31 15.09
C LEU A 293 -17.85 12.18 14.97
N THR A 294 -19.00 12.34 15.60
CA THR A 294 -20.14 11.44 15.41
C THR A 294 -20.99 11.88 14.22
N ILE A 295 -21.82 10.97 13.71
CA ILE A 295 -22.79 11.23 12.62
C ILE A 295 -23.75 12.39 12.84
N ASP A 296 -24.00 12.79 14.10
CA ASP A 296 -24.82 13.94 14.48
C ASP A 296 -23.98 15.22 14.60
N ASN A 297 -22.77 15.20 14.05
CA ASN A 297 -21.78 16.28 14.04
C ASN A 297 -21.37 16.75 15.44
N GLN A 298 -21.35 15.84 16.42
CA GLN A 298 -20.79 16.12 17.74
C GLN A 298 -19.32 15.71 17.79
N GLU A 299 -18.47 16.67 18.12
CA GLU A 299 -17.05 16.43 18.34
C GLU A 299 -16.81 16.03 19.80
N HIS A 300 -15.98 15.02 19.99
CA HIS A 300 -15.59 14.50 21.28
C HIS A 300 -14.08 14.25 21.32
N THR A 301 -13.51 14.17 22.52
CA THR A 301 -12.09 13.87 22.73
C THR A 301 -11.93 12.60 23.56
N LEU A 302 -11.02 11.71 23.14
CA LEU A 302 -10.58 10.53 23.85
C LEU A 302 -9.09 10.67 24.21
N GLU A 303 -8.81 11.09 25.44
CA GLU A 303 -7.43 11.23 25.93
C GLU A 303 -6.76 9.87 26.20
N GLN A 304 -7.50 8.94 26.79
CA GLN A 304 -7.02 7.60 27.14
C GLN A 304 -8.19 6.62 27.20
N GLY A 305 -7.92 5.35 26.93
CA GLY A 305 -8.84 4.24 27.12
C GLY A 305 -9.26 3.62 25.80
N SER A 306 -10.52 3.21 25.72
CA SER A 306 -11.10 2.64 24.51
C SER A 306 -12.56 3.03 24.41
N LEU A 307 -12.98 3.39 23.20
CA LEU A 307 -14.36 3.63 22.82
C LEU A 307 -14.71 2.69 21.69
N THR A 308 -15.88 2.06 21.76
CA THR A 308 -16.46 1.30 20.65
C THR A 308 -17.85 1.81 20.37
N ALA A 309 -18.11 2.23 19.13
CA ALA A 309 -19.40 2.79 18.73
C ALA A 309 -19.65 2.56 17.23
N ASP A 310 -20.91 2.64 16.81
CA ASP A 310 -21.37 2.47 15.43
C ASP A 310 -21.83 3.80 14.79
N ASN A 311 -21.55 4.92 15.46
CA ASN A 311 -21.94 6.26 15.06
C ASN A 311 -20.73 7.22 14.88
N ILE A 312 -19.51 6.70 14.87
CA ILE A 312 -18.28 7.47 14.60
C ILE A 312 -18.18 7.68 13.09
N GLN A 313 -18.09 8.94 12.66
CA GLN A 313 -17.95 9.35 11.26
C GLN A 313 -16.49 9.66 10.90
N ALA A 314 -15.78 10.36 11.78
CA ALA A 314 -14.38 10.71 11.54
C ALA A 314 -13.58 10.68 12.85
N VAL A 315 -12.28 10.44 12.72
CA VAL A 315 -11.32 10.46 13.84
C VAL A 315 -10.14 11.32 13.43
N TYR A 316 -9.65 12.18 14.32
CA TYR A 316 -8.43 12.94 14.16
C TYR A 316 -7.37 12.40 15.09
N HIS A 317 -6.16 12.17 14.57
CA HIS A 317 -4.98 11.81 15.35
C HIS A 317 -3.69 12.17 14.61
N ASP A 318 -2.78 12.88 15.31
CA ASP A 318 -1.40 13.18 14.87
C ASP A 318 -1.27 13.73 13.44
N GLY A 319 -2.09 14.73 13.09
CA GLY A 319 -2.07 15.38 11.77
C GLY A 319 -2.88 14.66 10.69
N PHE A 320 -3.59 13.58 11.02
CA PHE A 320 -4.48 12.87 10.10
C PHE A 320 -5.93 12.91 10.54
N VAL A 321 -6.83 13.06 9.56
CA VAL A 321 -8.27 12.78 9.69
C VAL A 321 -8.60 11.49 8.96
N TYR A 322 -9.17 10.54 9.69
CA TYR A 322 -9.66 9.24 9.22
C TYR A 322 -11.18 9.33 9.06
N THR A 323 -11.67 9.42 7.83
CA THR A 323 -13.11 9.54 7.53
C THR A 323 -13.67 8.17 7.13
N LEU A 324 -14.79 7.79 7.72
CA LEU A 324 -15.42 6.49 7.50
C LEU A 324 -16.62 6.63 6.55
N ALA A 325 -16.69 5.76 5.55
CA ALA A 325 -17.80 5.69 4.61
C ALA A 325 -18.69 4.47 4.91
N TYR A 326 -19.98 4.60 4.57
CA TYR A 326 -20.99 3.59 4.84
C TYR A 326 -21.60 3.07 3.53
N PHE A 327 -21.64 1.74 3.36
CA PHE A 327 -22.26 1.12 2.17
C PHE A 327 -23.58 0.43 2.48
N ARG A 328 -23.55 -0.61 3.33
CA ARG A 328 -24.72 -1.43 3.67
C ARG A 328 -25.16 -1.24 5.11
N SER A 329 -24.19 -1.14 6.00
CA SER A 329 -24.38 -0.97 7.43
C SER A 329 -23.32 0.00 7.96
N ARG A 330 -23.64 0.59 9.11
CA ARG A 330 -22.65 1.37 9.85
C ARG A 330 -21.66 0.41 10.49
N PRO A 331 -20.35 0.53 10.20
CA PRO A 331 -19.36 -0.28 10.87
C PRO A 331 -19.36 0.07 12.35
N THR A 332 -19.26 -0.95 13.18
CA THR A 332 -18.82 -0.75 14.56
C THR A 332 -17.32 -0.47 14.52
N VAL A 333 -16.90 0.60 15.19
CA VAL A 333 -15.51 1.09 15.19
C VAL A 333 -15.00 1.15 16.61
N THR A 334 -13.76 0.72 16.81
CA THR A 334 -13.04 0.93 18.07
C THR A 334 -11.91 1.94 17.89
N ILE A 335 -11.89 2.94 18.75
CA ILE A 335 -10.76 3.85 18.99
C ILE A 335 -10.10 3.41 20.29
N GLU A 336 -8.78 3.18 20.30
CA GLU A 336 -8.00 2.94 21.51
C GLU A 336 -6.84 3.92 21.63
N VAL A 337 -6.63 4.44 22.83
CA VAL A 337 -5.43 5.19 23.24
C VAL A 337 -4.94 4.57 24.54
N LYS A 338 -3.97 3.65 24.45
CA LYS A 338 -3.52 2.84 25.59
C LYS A 338 -2.01 2.77 25.66
N SER A 339 -1.46 2.82 26.88
CA SER A 339 -0.08 2.42 27.12
C SER A 339 0.06 0.92 26.93
N ARG A 340 0.93 0.50 26.02
CA ARG A 340 1.25 -0.91 25.75
C ARG A 340 2.71 -1.16 26.09
N SER A 341 3.00 -2.36 26.57
CA SER A 341 4.33 -2.78 27.00
C SER A 341 4.76 -4.08 26.32
N GLY A 342 6.05 -4.21 26.08
CA GLY A 342 6.70 -5.39 25.49
C GLY A 342 8.20 -5.21 25.43
N ALA A 343 8.94 -6.23 25.03
CA ALA A 343 10.40 -6.17 24.91
C ALA A 343 10.84 -6.48 23.49
N TRP A 344 11.99 -5.94 23.07
CA TRP A 344 12.58 -6.28 21.77
C TRP A 344 12.93 -7.77 21.69
N SER A 345 13.30 -8.39 22.82
CA SER A 345 13.49 -9.83 22.94
C SER A 345 12.28 -10.68 22.54
N ASP A 346 11.06 -10.11 22.61
CA ASP A 346 9.82 -10.82 22.27
C ASP A 346 9.64 -11.00 20.75
N ILE A 347 10.41 -10.23 19.97
CA ILE A 347 10.34 -10.21 18.50
C ILE A 347 11.72 -10.38 17.84
N ASN A 348 12.80 -10.41 18.62
CA ASN A 348 14.16 -10.65 18.13
C ASN A 348 14.99 -11.27 19.26
N ILE A 349 15.54 -12.47 19.08
CA ILE A 349 16.33 -13.16 20.13
C ILE A 349 17.57 -12.36 20.60
N ASN A 350 18.09 -11.46 19.77
CA ASN A 350 19.21 -10.58 20.12
C ASN A 350 18.74 -9.20 20.63
N GLY A 351 17.43 -8.99 20.72
CA GLY A 351 16.82 -7.76 21.20
C GLY A 351 16.98 -7.59 22.72
N SER A 352 16.94 -6.34 23.18
CA SER A 352 16.94 -6.00 24.60
C SER A 352 15.77 -6.68 25.34
N PRO A 353 16.03 -7.33 26.50
CA PRO A 353 14.98 -7.91 27.33
C PRO A 353 14.27 -6.88 28.21
N TYR A 354 14.73 -5.62 28.25
CA TYR A 354 14.11 -4.58 29.05
C TYR A 354 12.78 -4.14 28.44
N THR A 355 11.75 -4.07 29.29
CA THR A 355 10.41 -3.63 28.90
C THR A 355 10.43 -2.19 28.39
N VAL A 356 9.89 -2.01 27.19
CA VAL A 356 9.53 -0.72 26.60
C VAL A 356 8.03 -0.51 26.81
N THR A 357 7.62 0.71 27.16
CA THR A 357 6.22 1.10 27.28
C THR A 357 5.98 2.35 26.45
N LEU A 358 5.00 2.30 25.54
CA LEU A 358 4.66 3.41 24.66
C LEU A 358 3.14 3.63 24.64
N PRO A 359 2.68 4.88 24.50
CA PRO A 359 1.27 5.16 24.24
C PRO A 359 0.96 4.79 22.77
N VAL A 360 -0.08 4.00 22.55
CA VAL A 360 -0.45 3.49 21.22
C VAL A 360 -1.87 3.91 20.89
N PHE A 361 -2.03 4.52 19.72
CA PHE A 361 -3.31 4.76 19.07
C PHE A 361 -3.66 3.56 18.19
N SER A 362 -4.91 3.11 18.23
CA SER A 362 -5.42 2.06 17.35
C SER A 362 -6.83 2.42 16.90
N LEU A 363 -7.07 2.39 15.59
CA LEU A 363 -8.39 2.55 14.98
C LEU A 363 -8.76 1.29 14.21
N CYS A 364 -9.89 0.67 14.52
CA CYS A 364 -10.30 -0.60 13.94
C CYS A 364 -11.78 -0.62 13.56
N ILE A 365 -12.10 -1.16 12.40
CA ILE A 365 -13.45 -1.45 11.91
C ILE A 365 -13.74 -2.93 12.18
N HIS A 366 -14.87 -3.22 12.80
CA HIS A 366 -15.28 -4.60 13.13
C HIS A 366 -16.15 -5.20 12.03
N HIS A 367 -15.93 -6.49 11.77
CA HIS A 367 -16.74 -7.32 10.88
C HIS A 367 -17.43 -8.41 11.70
N GLN A 368 -18.75 -8.53 11.58
CA GLN A 368 -19.54 -9.49 12.33
C GLN A 368 -19.30 -10.91 11.82
N LYS A 369 -19.37 -11.88 12.71
CA LYS A 369 -19.24 -13.30 12.34
C LYS A 369 -20.38 -13.73 11.42
N GLY A 370 -20.04 -14.41 10.33
CA GLY A 370 -21.00 -14.99 9.39
C GLY A 370 -21.52 -14.02 8.33
N GLU A 371 -20.96 -12.82 8.23
CA GLU A 371 -21.31 -11.84 7.21
C GLU A 371 -20.41 -11.91 5.97
N ASN A 372 -20.87 -11.28 4.90
CA ASN A 372 -20.04 -10.85 3.77
C ASN A 372 -19.71 -9.36 3.98
N GLY A 373 -18.59 -9.11 4.67
CA GLY A 373 -18.25 -7.82 5.24
C GLY A 373 -17.67 -6.84 4.22
N SER A 374 -17.69 -5.57 4.57
CA SER A 374 -17.11 -4.50 3.77
C SER A 374 -16.62 -3.35 4.63
N TYR A 375 -15.64 -2.59 4.15
CA TYR A 375 -15.22 -1.32 4.74
C TYR A 375 -14.88 -0.30 3.66
N CYS A 376 -15.01 0.97 4.00
CA CYS A 376 -14.36 2.05 3.28
C CYS A 376 -14.00 3.17 4.24
N TYR A 377 -12.78 3.67 4.10
CA TYR A 377 -12.31 4.83 4.81
C TYR A 377 -11.32 5.61 3.97
N SER A 378 -11.22 6.91 4.22
CA SER A 378 -10.15 7.75 3.69
C SER A 378 -9.31 8.33 4.82
N VAL A 379 -8.06 8.63 4.52
CA VAL A 379 -7.12 9.29 5.43
C VAL A 379 -6.53 10.49 4.70
N SER A 380 -6.62 11.67 5.31
CA SER A 380 -6.09 12.92 4.75
C SER A 380 -5.24 13.64 5.79
N PRO A 381 -4.12 14.29 5.39
CA PRO A 381 -3.35 15.13 6.28
C PRO A 381 -4.13 16.42 6.57
N SER A 382 -4.79 16.46 7.72
CA SER A 382 -5.67 17.56 8.13
C SER A 382 -5.83 17.58 9.65
N GLU A 383 -6.22 18.73 10.18
CA GLU A 383 -6.67 18.88 11.57
C GLU A 383 -8.18 19.10 11.69
N ASP A 384 -8.88 19.31 10.57
CA ASP A 384 -10.31 19.65 10.57
C ASP A 384 -11.17 18.40 10.39
N LEU A 385 -11.87 18.01 11.46
CA LEU A 385 -12.81 16.89 11.46
C LEU A 385 -14.07 17.17 10.63
N LEU A 386 -14.41 18.44 10.44
CA LEU A 386 -15.54 18.92 9.66
C LEU A 386 -15.15 19.25 8.22
N ASP A 387 -13.90 19.03 7.85
CA ASP A 387 -13.46 19.05 6.46
C ASP A 387 -14.16 17.89 5.73
N GLY A 388 -15.43 18.12 5.41
CA GLY A 388 -16.32 17.24 4.69
C GLY A 388 -15.97 17.16 3.21
N ALA A 389 -14.73 17.50 2.84
CA ALA A 389 -14.30 17.54 1.46
C ALA A 389 -14.63 16.22 0.73
N LEU A 390 -14.63 15.04 1.38
CA LEU A 390 -14.50 13.79 0.61
C LEU A 390 -15.42 12.63 0.98
N LEU A 391 -16.71 12.91 1.06
CA LEU A 391 -17.72 11.92 0.67
C LEU A 391 -18.52 12.22 -0.62
N PRO A 392 -18.46 13.40 -1.30
CA PRO A 392 -19.12 13.54 -2.60
C PRO A 392 -18.41 12.84 -3.78
N THR A 393 -17.17 12.34 -3.59
CA THR A 393 -16.32 11.83 -4.69
C THR A 393 -15.84 10.38 -4.50
N ALA A 394 -15.86 9.89 -3.25
CA ALA A 394 -15.84 8.47 -2.95
C ALA A 394 -17.28 7.93 -2.99
N THR A 395 -17.98 8.20 -4.08
CA THR A 395 -19.06 7.31 -4.47
C THR A 395 -18.37 5.96 -4.71
N VAL A 396 -18.63 4.98 -3.84
CA VAL A 396 -19.17 3.76 -4.43
C VAL A 396 -20.41 4.27 -5.14
N PHE A 397 -20.24 4.66 -6.40
CA PHE A 397 -21.37 4.84 -7.29
C PHE A 397 -22.21 3.59 -7.07
N GLU A 398 -23.51 3.79 -6.94
CA GLU A 398 -24.53 2.84 -6.49
C GLU A 398 -24.64 1.57 -7.37
N ALA A 399 -23.54 1.05 -7.91
CA ALA A 399 -23.32 -0.35 -8.22
C ALA A 399 -23.28 -1.18 -6.94
N GLY A 400 -24.39 -1.17 -6.19
CA GLY A 400 -24.71 -2.31 -5.36
C GLY A 400 -24.50 -3.55 -6.23
N MET A 401 -23.64 -4.45 -5.76
CA MET A 401 -23.49 -5.83 -6.26
C MET A 401 -22.40 -6.10 -7.31
N ALA A 402 -21.31 -5.34 -7.41
CA ALA A 402 -20.15 -5.77 -8.22
C ALA A 402 -18.85 -5.84 -7.42
N ASP A 403 -18.00 -6.83 -7.72
CA ASP A 403 -16.64 -6.93 -7.19
C ASP A 403 -15.78 -5.85 -7.88
N GLU A 404 -16.06 -4.59 -7.56
CA GLU A 404 -15.32 -3.41 -8.01
C GLU A 404 -15.10 -2.41 -6.88
N HIS A 405 -13.94 -1.75 -6.88
CA HIS A 405 -13.64 -0.61 -6.02
C HIS A 405 -13.37 0.61 -6.89
N ILE A 406 -14.11 1.70 -6.68
CA ILE A 406 -14.08 2.90 -7.53
C ILE A 406 -13.90 4.14 -6.65
N VAL A 407 -13.02 5.05 -7.07
CA VAL A 407 -12.88 6.40 -6.48
C VAL A 407 -12.74 7.43 -7.61
N TYR A 408 -13.48 8.52 -7.52
CA TYR A 408 -13.28 9.71 -8.35
C TYR A 408 -12.54 10.77 -7.52
N ASP A 409 -11.47 11.36 -8.07
CA ASP A 409 -10.70 12.40 -7.36
C ASP A 409 -11.07 13.83 -7.77
N GLY A 410 -12.02 13.99 -8.70
CA GLY A 410 -12.40 15.27 -9.30
C GLY A 410 -11.85 15.48 -10.72
N GLU A 411 -10.92 14.64 -11.17
CA GLU A 411 -10.32 14.69 -12.51
C GLU A 411 -10.30 13.32 -13.19
N ALA A 412 -10.06 12.24 -12.43
CA ALA A 412 -9.97 10.88 -12.94
C ALA A 412 -10.69 9.88 -12.04
N VAL A 413 -11.13 8.78 -12.66
CA VAL A 413 -11.70 7.62 -11.97
C VAL A 413 -10.63 6.54 -11.83
N MET A 414 -10.40 6.08 -10.61
CA MET A 414 -9.54 4.95 -10.28
C MET A 414 -10.41 3.73 -10.01
N VAL A 415 -10.09 2.58 -10.62
CA VAL A 415 -10.91 1.37 -10.55
C VAL A 415 -10.06 0.12 -10.29
N SER A 416 -10.50 -0.71 -9.35
CA SER A 416 -10.14 -2.13 -9.28
C SER A 416 -11.36 -2.95 -9.69
N CYS A 417 -11.25 -3.70 -10.79
CA CYS A 417 -12.29 -4.59 -11.30
C CYS A 417 -11.87 -6.04 -11.04
N PHE A 418 -12.57 -6.74 -10.15
CA PHE A 418 -12.30 -8.14 -9.80
C PHE A 418 -13.18 -9.12 -10.59
N ASP A 419 -14.41 -8.71 -10.97
CA ASP A 419 -15.32 -9.47 -11.84
C ASP A 419 -15.85 -8.60 -13.01
N ALA A 420 -15.29 -8.80 -14.20
CA ALA A 420 -15.66 -8.06 -15.40
C ALA A 420 -17.07 -8.39 -15.93
N GLU A 421 -17.62 -9.57 -15.66
CA GLU A 421 -18.98 -9.91 -16.09
C GLU A 421 -20.02 -9.14 -15.27
N LEU A 422 -19.79 -9.07 -13.97
CA LEU A 422 -20.65 -8.33 -13.05
C LEU A 422 -20.56 -6.81 -13.33
N THR A 423 -19.35 -6.33 -13.58
CA THR A 423 -19.08 -4.96 -14.05
C THR A 423 -19.84 -4.63 -15.34
N ARG A 424 -19.75 -5.50 -16.36
CA ARG A 424 -20.47 -5.33 -17.62
C ARG A 424 -21.98 -5.23 -17.40
N ARG A 425 -22.55 -6.11 -16.58
CA ARG A 425 -24.00 -6.09 -16.29
C ARG A 425 -24.41 -4.77 -15.66
N TRP A 426 -23.66 -4.30 -14.67
CA TRP A 426 -23.93 -3.01 -14.04
C TRP A 426 -23.80 -1.84 -15.02
N ALA A 427 -22.72 -1.79 -15.81
CA ALA A 427 -22.50 -0.73 -16.78
C ALA A 427 -23.65 -0.66 -17.80
N GLN A 428 -24.15 -1.82 -18.25
CA GLN A 428 -25.31 -1.90 -19.13
C GLN A 428 -26.59 -1.38 -18.46
N GLU A 429 -26.86 -1.75 -17.20
CA GLU A 429 -28.03 -1.28 -16.44
C GLU A 429 -27.98 0.24 -16.19
N ALA A 430 -26.79 0.79 -15.97
CA ALA A 430 -26.57 2.22 -15.76
C ALA A 430 -26.48 3.04 -17.06
N GLY A 431 -26.53 2.38 -18.22
CA GLY A 431 -26.36 3.04 -19.53
C GLY A 431 -24.95 3.59 -19.77
N HIS A 432 -23.95 3.10 -19.05
CA HIS A 432 -22.55 3.46 -19.22
C HIS A 432 -21.89 2.61 -20.31
N GLY A 433 -21.22 3.27 -21.26
CA GLY A 433 -20.54 2.60 -22.37
C GLY A 433 -19.12 2.12 -22.05
N PHE A 434 -18.54 2.55 -20.93
CA PHE A 434 -17.14 2.31 -20.59
C PHE A 434 -16.98 1.23 -19.51
N TYR A 435 -16.43 0.06 -19.86
CA TYR A 435 -16.13 -1.01 -18.90
C TYR A 435 -15.06 -1.97 -19.45
N PRO A 436 -14.26 -2.61 -18.57
CA PRO A 436 -13.31 -3.64 -18.98
C PRO A 436 -14.01 -4.97 -19.30
N GLU A 437 -13.41 -5.76 -20.18
CA GLU A 437 -13.85 -7.14 -20.51
C GLU A 437 -13.10 -8.21 -19.72
N GLN A 438 -12.07 -7.84 -18.96
CA GLN A 438 -11.30 -8.71 -18.06
C GLN A 438 -11.10 -8.03 -16.70
N PRO A 439 -10.95 -8.80 -15.60
CA PRO A 439 -10.51 -8.23 -14.32
C PRO A 439 -9.19 -7.47 -14.50
N CYS A 440 -9.14 -6.24 -14.00
CA CYS A 440 -8.00 -5.36 -14.17
C CYS A 440 -8.01 -4.21 -13.17
N VAL A 441 -6.97 -3.39 -13.22
CA VAL A 441 -6.94 -2.10 -12.55
C VAL A 441 -6.70 -1.00 -13.56
N TYR A 442 -7.38 0.14 -13.40
CA TYR A 442 -7.19 1.27 -14.31
C TYR A 442 -7.47 2.63 -13.68
N ILE A 443 -6.92 3.66 -14.32
CA ILE A 443 -7.14 5.07 -14.07
C ILE A 443 -7.60 5.67 -15.40
N ALA A 444 -8.79 6.26 -15.42
CA ALA A 444 -9.34 6.92 -16.60
C ALA A 444 -9.55 8.41 -16.31
N GLU A 445 -8.80 9.25 -17.02
CA GLU A 445 -8.92 10.71 -16.96
C GLU A 445 -9.56 11.19 -18.26
N GLN A 446 -10.69 11.88 -18.16
CA GLN A 446 -11.39 12.43 -19.31
C GLN A 446 -11.11 13.94 -19.42
N GLN A 447 -10.63 14.37 -20.58
CA GLN A 447 -10.48 15.77 -20.95
C GLN A 447 -11.22 15.99 -22.27
N ASP A 448 -12.36 16.69 -22.21
CA ASP A 448 -13.29 16.85 -23.33
C ASP A 448 -13.70 15.49 -23.95
N ALA A 449 -13.38 15.27 -25.22
CA ALA A 449 -13.64 14.02 -25.94
C ALA A 449 -12.49 13.01 -25.86
N GLN A 450 -11.34 13.39 -25.29
CA GLN A 450 -10.17 12.53 -25.14
C GLN A 450 -10.17 11.87 -23.76
N VAL A 451 -9.87 10.58 -23.74
CA VAL A 451 -9.64 9.81 -22.51
C VAL A 451 -8.20 9.35 -22.47
N LYS A 452 -7.51 9.65 -21.38
CA LYS A 452 -6.23 9.07 -21.01
C LYS A 452 -6.50 7.89 -20.08
N LEU A 453 -6.26 6.68 -20.57
CA LEU A 453 -6.44 5.44 -19.82
C LEU A 453 -5.08 4.87 -19.46
N THR A 454 -4.81 4.75 -18.16
CA THR A 454 -3.67 4.00 -17.64
C THR A 454 -4.18 2.71 -17.01
N CYS A 455 -3.69 1.55 -17.42
CA CYS A 455 -4.20 0.26 -16.95
C CYS A 455 -3.08 -0.77 -16.75
N ALA A 456 -3.37 -1.80 -15.96
CA ALA A 456 -2.50 -2.95 -15.74
C ALA A 456 -3.33 -4.22 -15.46
N ASP A 457 -2.71 -5.39 -15.68
CA ASP A 457 -3.23 -6.69 -15.27
C ASP A 457 -2.56 -7.16 -13.97
N PRO A 458 -3.29 -7.16 -12.83
CA PRO A 458 -2.78 -7.65 -11.55
C PRO A 458 -2.41 -9.13 -11.54
N THR A 459 -2.99 -9.95 -12.43
CA THR A 459 -2.67 -11.38 -12.51
C THR A 459 -1.33 -11.64 -13.19
N GLN A 460 -0.86 -10.68 -13.99
CA GLN A 460 0.34 -10.79 -14.83
C GLN A 460 0.26 -11.92 -15.86
N THR A 461 -0.94 -12.34 -16.26
CA THR A 461 -1.13 -13.48 -17.18
C THR A 461 -1.56 -13.04 -18.58
N LEU A 462 -2.20 -11.88 -18.71
CA LEU A 462 -2.82 -11.44 -19.96
C LEU A 462 -1.80 -10.81 -20.93
N GLU A 463 -2.04 -10.99 -22.22
CA GLU A 463 -1.32 -10.27 -23.28
C GLU A 463 -1.97 -8.93 -23.62
N ASN A 464 -3.29 -8.83 -23.44
CA ASN A 464 -4.07 -7.65 -23.77
C ASN A 464 -5.21 -7.46 -22.76
N LEU A 465 -5.57 -6.21 -22.50
CA LEU A 465 -6.85 -5.83 -21.90
C LEU A 465 -7.76 -5.23 -22.97
N ALA A 466 -9.05 -5.52 -22.88
CA ALA A 466 -10.05 -4.94 -23.74
C ALA A 466 -11.04 -4.12 -22.92
N PHE A 467 -11.39 -2.95 -23.44
CA PHE A 467 -12.37 -2.04 -22.88
C PHE A 467 -13.46 -1.79 -23.91
N VAL A 468 -14.71 -1.97 -23.52
CA VAL A 468 -15.83 -1.42 -24.29
C VAL A 468 -15.85 0.06 -24.01
N ILE A 469 -15.89 0.89 -25.06
CA ILE A 469 -15.95 2.35 -24.97
C ILE A 469 -17.38 2.84 -25.21
N LYS A 470 -18.09 2.12 -26.08
CA LYS A 470 -19.47 2.41 -26.46
C LYS A 470 -20.19 1.09 -26.69
N ALA A 471 -21.42 0.98 -26.17
CA ALA A 471 -22.31 -0.14 -26.40
C ALA A 471 -23.68 0.35 -26.91
N ASP A 472 -24.43 -0.52 -27.59
CA ASP A 472 -25.84 -0.25 -27.92
C ASP A 472 -26.76 -0.46 -26.70
N GLU A 473 -28.06 -0.17 -26.86
CA GLU A 473 -29.07 -0.35 -25.79
C GLU A 473 -29.21 -1.80 -25.31
N ARG A 474 -28.69 -2.79 -26.07
CA ARG A 474 -28.67 -4.20 -25.71
C ARG A 474 -27.34 -4.62 -25.09
N GLY A 475 -26.42 -3.68 -24.90
CA GLY A 475 -25.10 -3.91 -24.34
C GLY A 475 -24.09 -4.50 -25.32
N THR A 476 -24.40 -4.55 -26.62
CA THR A 476 -23.48 -5.01 -27.66
C THR A 476 -22.36 -3.99 -27.84
N PRO A 477 -21.07 -4.37 -27.74
CA PRO A 477 -19.96 -3.44 -27.95
C PRO A 477 -19.98 -2.85 -29.37
N LEU A 478 -20.07 -1.53 -29.47
CA LEU A 478 -19.97 -0.75 -30.72
C LEU A 478 -18.53 -0.30 -30.98
N VAL A 479 -17.83 0.12 -29.91
CA VAL A 479 -16.43 0.55 -29.97
C VAL A 479 -15.67 -0.20 -28.89
N ARG A 480 -14.54 -0.82 -29.28
CA ARG A 480 -13.66 -1.56 -28.38
C ARG A 480 -12.24 -1.03 -28.50
N LEU A 481 -11.62 -0.77 -27.37
CA LEU A 481 -10.22 -0.47 -27.24
C LEU A 481 -9.49 -1.73 -26.78
N VAL A 482 -8.42 -2.11 -27.47
CA VAL A 482 -7.53 -3.19 -27.04
C VAL A 482 -6.17 -2.60 -26.68
N VAL A 483 -5.76 -2.79 -25.44
CA VAL A 483 -4.48 -2.32 -24.91
C VAL A 483 -3.53 -3.51 -24.79
N ARG A 484 -2.41 -3.44 -25.51
CA ARG A 484 -1.36 -4.47 -25.40
C ARG A 484 -0.58 -4.27 -24.11
N LEU A 485 -0.51 -5.32 -23.30
CA LEU A 485 0.17 -5.28 -22.01
C LEU A 485 1.65 -5.61 -22.14
N PRO A 486 2.50 -5.13 -21.21
CA PRO A 486 3.91 -5.47 -21.19
C PRO A 486 4.10 -6.95 -20.84
N GLN A 487 5.13 -7.57 -21.42
CA GLN A 487 5.40 -9.01 -21.32
C GLN A 487 6.80 -9.25 -20.73
N GLY A 488 7.11 -10.50 -20.37
CA GLY A 488 8.39 -10.85 -19.74
C GLY A 488 8.53 -10.20 -18.35
N ASP A 489 9.70 -9.63 -18.06
CA ASP A 489 10.02 -8.99 -16.77
C ASP A 489 9.22 -7.70 -16.50
N GLU A 490 8.46 -7.23 -17.49
CA GLU A 490 7.62 -6.04 -17.40
C GLU A 490 6.15 -6.36 -17.09
N ARG A 491 5.77 -7.64 -16.99
CA ARG A 491 4.37 -8.02 -16.70
C ARG A 491 3.88 -7.35 -15.42
N GLY A 492 2.67 -6.78 -15.48
CA GLY A 492 2.08 -6.02 -14.37
C GLY A 492 2.44 -4.53 -14.35
N ARG A 493 3.37 -4.07 -15.19
CA ARG A 493 3.66 -2.64 -15.33
C ARG A 493 2.47 -1.90 -15.99
N SER A 494 2.20 -0.69 -15.50
CA SER A 494 1.19 0.23 -16.06
C SER A 494 1.45 0.56 -17.53
N VAL A 495 0.38 0.66 -18.32
CA VAL A 495 0.41 1.15 -19.72
C VAL A 495 -0.62 2.26 -19.88
N THR A 496 -0.20 3.37 -20.48
CA THR A 496 -1.06 4.50 -20.80
C THR A 496 -1.36 4.55 -22.30
N VAL A 497 -2.64 4.73 -22.63
CA VAL A 497 -3.13 4.98 -23.99
C VAL A 497 -4.10 6.17 -23.99
N ASN A 498 -4.18 6.88 -25.11
CA ASN A 498 -5.15 7.94 -25.31
C ASN A 498 -6.09 7.57 -26.46
N PHE A 499 -7.38 7.84 -26.31
CA PHE A 499 -8.38 7.61 -27.35
C PHE A 499 -9.48 8.67 -27.31
N LEU A 500 -10.25 8.77 -28.40
CA LEU A 500 -11.44 9.61 -28.47
C LEU A 500 -12.69 8.75 -28.21
N ILE A 501 -13.67 9.32 -27.52
CA ILE A 501 -14.95 8.65 -27.24
C ILE A 501 -15.85 8.57 -28.50
N ASP A 502 -15.63 9.48 -29.47
CA ASP A 502 -16.44 9.64 -30.69
C ASP A 502 -15.99 8.82 -31.91
#